data_AF-A0A968VV70-F1
#
_entry.id   AF-A0A968VV70-F1
#
_cell.length_a   1.000
_cell.length_b   1.000
_cell.length_c   1.000
_cell.angle_alpha   90.00
_cell.angle_beta   90.00
_cell.angle_gamma   90.00
#
_symmetry.space_group_name_H-M   'P 1'
#
loop_
_entity.id
_entity.type
_entity.pdbx_description
1 polymer ?
#
loop_
_entity_poly.entity_id
_entity_poly.type
_entity_poly.pdbx_seq_one_letter_code
_entity_poly.pdbx_strand_id
1 'polypeptide(L)'
;MALNWTDARIPDNAGLVPGQAPIQEGAEMYWSNIPWDQFPLSPFVERSYSAGAYVCNTLMYQSLAWALPRGKRAGFVHLPVLSSQKDSVFEKSPRLDDQTAIKEAGRIMEFVLNL
;
A
#
# COMPACT_ATOMS: atom_id res chain seq x y z
N MET A 1 -7.68 2.57 1.13
CA MET A 1 -8.25 2.37 2.48
C MET A 1 -7.48 1.25 3.16
N ALA A 2 -7.38 1.24 4.49
CA ALA A 2 -6.85 0.12 5.27
C ALA A 2 -7.95 -0.49 6.14
N LEU A 3 -8.15 -1.79 6.03
CA LEU A 3 -9.16 -2.54 6.78
C LEU A 3 -8.52 -3.14 8.04
N ASN A 4 -9.23 -3.14 9.18
CA ASN A 4 -8.79 -3.84 10.39
C ASN A 4 -9.02 -5.35 10.27
N TRP A 5 -8.36 -5.99 9.30
CA TRP A 5 -8.56 -7.41 9.04
C TRP A 5 -7.31 -8.03 8.41
N THR A 6 -7.03 -9.27 8.83
CA THR A 6 -6.04 -10.15 8.22
C THR A 6 -6.74 -11.35 7.61
N ASP A 7 -6.23 -11.81 6.46
CA ASP A 7 -6.66 -13.03 5.77
C ASP A 7 -5.52 -13.48 4.85
N ALA A 8 -4.44 -13.97 5.46
CA ALA A 8 -3.23 -14.36 4.74
C ALA A 8 -3.39 -15.70 4.04
N ARG A 9 -3.17 -15.73 2.72
CA ARG A 9 -3.23 -16.97 1.91
C ARG A 9 -1.90 -17.71 1.80
N ILE A 10 -0.81 -17.02 2.12
CA ILE A 10 0.57 -17.52 2.09
C ILE A 10 1.28 -17.07 3.37
N PRO A 11 2.32 -17.79 3.82
CA PRO A 11 3.10 -17.36 4.98
C PRO A 11 3.90 -16.09 4.68
N ASP A 12 4.06 -15.27 5.71
CA ASP A 12 5.06 -14.20 5.71
C ASP A 12 6.48 -14.75 5.84
N ASN A 13 7.46 -13.86 5.87
CA ASN A 13 8.87 -14.23 5.99
C ASN A 13 9.22 -14.93 7.33
N ALA A 14 8.37 -14.81 8.35
CA ALA A 14 8.51 -15.50 9.63
C ALA A 14 7.72 -16.82 9.68
N GLY A 15 7.06 -17.21 8.59
CA GLY A 15 6.25 -18.42 8.51
C GLY A 15 4.84 -18.26 9.08
N LEU A 16 4.42 -17.05 9.43
CA LEU A 16 3.09 -16.79 10.01
C LEU A 16 2.03 -16.71 8.91
N VAL A 17 0.91 -17.39 9.14
CA VAL A 17 -0.29 -17.31 8.29
C VAL A 17 -1.46 -16.86 9.15
N PRO A 18 -1.60 -15.54 9.43
CA PRO A 18 -2.75 -15.03 10.15
C PRO A 18 -4.05 -15.39 9.42
N GLY A 19 -4.95 -16.06 10.13
CA GLY A 19 -6.30 -16.34 9.65
C GLY A 19 -7.18 -15.11 9.68
N GLN A 20 -8.48 -15.32 9.55
CA GLN A 20 -9.49 -14.27 9.55
C GLN A 20 -9.67 -13.65 10.94
N ALA A 21 -8.99 -12.53 11.19
CA ALA A 21 -9.03 -11.84 12.47
C ALA A 21 -8.71 -10.34 12.34
N PRO A 22 -9.17 -9.51 13.29
CA PRO A 22 -8.73 -8.12 13.42
C PRO A 22 -7.21 -8.01 13.57
N ILE A 23 -6.62 -6.94 13.04
CA ILE A 23 -5.18 -6.64 13.20
C ILE A 23 -4.89 -6.24 14.64
N GLN A 24 -5.72 -5.38 15.22
CA GLN A 24 -5.64 -4.91 16.61
C GLN A 24 -6.97 -4.30 17.06
N GLU A 25 -7.12 -4.05 18.35
CA GLU A 25 -8.22 -3.24 18.87
C GLU A 25 -8.19 -1.81 18.26
N GLY A 26 -9.35 -1.31 17.85
CA GLY A 26 -9.48 0.01 17.24
C GLY A 26 -10.62 0.10 16.21
N ALA A 27 -10.57 1.14 15.38
CA ALA A 27 -11.57 1.36 14.32
C ALA A 27 -11.57 0.22 13.29
N GLU A 28 -12.74 -0.07 12.70
CA GLU A 28 -12.88 -1.12 11.68
C GLU A 28 -12.04 -0.86 10.42
N MET A 29 -11.78 0.41 10.11
CA MET A 29 -10.98 0.82 8.96
C MET A 29 -10.45 2.23 9.13
N TYR A 30 -9.39 2.55 8.39
CA TYR A 30 -8.88 3.90 8.25
C TYR A 30 -8.81 4.32 6.78
N TRP A 31 -9.18 5.58 6.53
CA TRP A 31 -8.86 6.27 5.29
C TRP A 31 -7.46 6.86 5.37
N SER A 32 -6.75 6.86 4.24
CA SER A 32 -5.55 7.68 4.08
C SER A 32 -5.92 9.15 4.25
N ASN A 33 -5.12 9.91 4.99
CA ASN A 33 -5.28 11.36 5.13
C ASN A 33 -4.35 12.17 4.19
N ILE A 34 -3.69 11.49 3.26
CA ILE A 34 -3.07 12.13 2.10
C ILE A 34 -4.19 12.51 1.10
N PRO A 35 -4.24 13.77 0.59
CA PRO A 35 -5.25 14.25 -0.34
C PRO A 35 -5.00 13.73 -1.77
N TRP A 36 -5.14 12.43 -1.98
CA TRP A 36 -4.89 11.76 -3.27
C TRP A 36 -5.82 12.22 -4.41
N ASP A 37 -6.89 12.92 -4.09
CA ASP A 37 -7.75 13.61 -5.05
C ASP A 37 -7.01 14.73 -5.78
N GLN A 38 -6.06 15.39 -5.11
CA GLN A 38 -5.23 16.47 -5.65
C GLN A 38 -3.99 15.97 -6.40
N PHE A 39 -3.62 14.69 -6.25
CA PHE A 39 -2.48 14.13 -6.97
C PHE A 39 -2.80 13.98 -8.48
N PRO A 40 -1.98 14.56 -9.38
CA PRO A 40 -2.20 14.46 -10.82
C PRO A 40 -1.90 13.05 -11.32
N LEU A 41 -2.94 12.33 -11.75
CA LEU A 41 -2.80 10.98 -12.29
C LEU A 41 -2.01 10.96 -13.61
N SER A 42 -1.42 9.81 -13.89
CA SER A 42 -0.76 9.50 -15.16
C SER A 42 -1.33 8.18 -15.71
N PRO A 43 -1.01 7.80 -16.96
CA PRO A 43 -1.40 6.49 -17.48
C PRO A 43 -0.88 5.28 -16.67
N PHE A 44 0.07 5.51 -15.74
CA PHE A 44 0.69 4.47 -14.91
C PHE A 44 0.20 4.48 -13.46
N VAL A 45 -0.71 5.40 -13.10
CA VAL A 45 -1.17 5.57 -11.72
C VAL A 45 -2.69 5.54 -11.67
N GLU A 46 -3.22 4.69 -10.81
CA GLU A 46 -4.65 4.59 -10.50
C GLU A 46 -4.91 4.68 -9.00
N ARG A 47 -6.17 4.98 -8.64
CA ARG A 47 -6.60 4.99 -7.24
C ARG A 47 -7.06 3.60 -6.84
N SER A 48 -6.43 3.04 -5.80
CA SER A 48 -6.88 1.81 -5.18
C SER A 48 -7.67 2.06 -3.90
N TYR A 49 -8.80 1.36 -3.76
CA TYR A 49 -9.63 1.38 -2.56
C TYR A 49 -9.40 0.16 -1.65
N SER A 50 -8.50 -0.76 -2.01
CA SER A 50 -8.13 -1.92 -1.19
C SER A 50 -6.62 -2.16 -1.20
N ALA A 51 -6.02 -2.32 -0.02
CA ALA A 51 -4.64 -2.79 0.14
C ALA A 51 -4.53 -4.32 0.28
N GLY A 52 -5.63 -5.05 0.07
CA GLY A 52 -5.75 -6.48 0.36
C GLY A 52 -5.96 -6.75 1.86
N ALA A 53 -5.66 -7.97 2.29
CA ALA A 53 -5.74 -8.42 3.68
C ALA A 53 -4.45 -9.13 4.14
N TYR A 54 -3.34 -8.86 3.44
CA TYR A 54 -2.01 -9.37 3.77
C TYR A 54 -1.16 -8.30 4.45
N VAL A 55 0.15 -8.51 4.58
CA VAL A 55 1.07 -7.62 5.32
C VAL A 55 1.05 -6.16 4.86
N CYS A 56 0.78 -5.89 3.58
CA CYS A 56 0.63 -4.51 3.07
C CYS A 56 -0.52 -3.76 3.75
N ASN A 57 -1.67 -4.41 3.90
CA ASN A 57 -2.83 -3.83 4.59
C ASN A 57 -2.55 -3.66 6.08
N THR A 58 -1.93 -4.66 6.73
CA THR A 58 -1.54 -4.58 8.14
C THR A 58 -0.64 -3.37 8.41
N LEU A 59 0.39 -3.19 7.57
CA LEU A 59 1.31 -2.06 7.68
C LEU A 59 0.60 -0.72 7.48
N MET A 60 -0.27 -0.62 6.45
CA MET A 60 -1.05 0.59 6.21
C MET A 60 -1.99 0.92 7.39
N TYR A 61 -2.71 -0.08 7.91
CA TYR A 61 -3.64 0.09 9.02
C TYR A 61 -2.93 0.59 10.28
N GLN A 62 -1.84 -0.07 10.68
CA GLN A 62 -1.08 0.30 11.87
C GLN A 62 -0.42 1.69 11.71
N SER A 63 0.07 2.02 10.50
CA SER A 63 0.62 3.34 10.20
C SER A 63 -0.44 4.44 10.35
N LEU A 64 -1.66 4.20 9.87
CA LEU A 64 -2.78 5.15 10.01
C LEU A 64 -3.25 5.27 11.46
N ALA A 65 -3.40 4.14 12.17
CA ALA A 65 -3.75 4.12 13.59
C ALA A 65 -2.74 4.92 14.43
N TRP A 66 -1.46 4.89 14.07
CA TRP A 66 -0.42 5.67 14.73
C TRP A 66 -0.44 7.15 14.31
N ALA A 67 -0.58 7.44 13.02
CA ALA A 67 -0.40 8.79 12.46
C ALA A 67 -1.58 9.72 12.74
N LEU A 68 -2.82 9.23 12.59
CA LEU A 68 -4.02 10.07 12.65
C LEU A 68 -4.19 10.79 14.00
N PRO A 69 -4.07 10.12 15.16
CA PRO A 69 -4.19 10.80 16.46
C PRO A 69 -3.07 11.83 16.72
N ARG A 70 -1.97 11.75 15.96
CA ARG A 70 -0.80 12.63 16.08
C ARG A 70 -0.80 13.78 15.07
N GLY A 71 -1.88 13.91 14.28
CA GLY A 71 -1.95 14.88 13.19
C GLY A 71 -0.87 14.67 12.12
N LYS A 72 -0.36 13.45 11.97
CA LYS A 72 0.64 13.09 10.95
C LYS A 72 -0.06 12.55 9.71
N ARG A 73 0.55 12.75 8.54
CA ARG A 73 0.09 12.16 7.29
C ARG A 73 0.60 10.73 7.13
N ALA A 74 -0.25 9.84 6.66
CA ALA A 74 0.11 8.49 6.28
C ALA A 74 -0.81 7.99 5.15
N GLY A 75 -0.26 7.12 4.32
CA GLY A 75 -0.95 6.44 3.24
C GLY A 75 -0.10 5.29 2.73
N PHE A 76 -0.52 4.68 1.63
CA PHE A 76 0.14 3.51 1.06
C PHE A 76 0.06 3.54 -0.46
N VAL A 77 1.10 3.07 -1.13
CA VAL A 77 1.20 2.96 -2.58
C VAL A 77 1.66 1.55 -2.91
N HIS A 78 0.93 0.88 -3.80
CA HIS A 78 1.41 -0.35 -4.42
C HIS A 78 2.14 -0.02 -5.71
N LEU A 79 3.28 -0.66 -5.93
CA LEU A 79 3.94 -0.69 -7.22
C LEU A 79 3.63 -2.03 -7.91
N PRO A 80 3.40 -2.04 -9.23
CA PRO A 80 3.39 -3.27 -10.00
C PRO A 80 4.76 -3.97 -9.93
N VAL A 81 4.80 -5.19 -10.46
CA VAL A 81 6.04 -5.95 -10.61
C VAL A 81 6.97 -5.18 -11.54
N LEU A 82 8.22 -5.00 -11.13
CA LEU A 82 9.22 -4.27 -11.94
C LEU A 82 9.78 -5.16 -13.04
N SER A 83 10.17 -4.55 -14.16
CA SER A 83 10.84 -5.25 -15.26
C SER A 83 12.12 -5.98 -14.80
N SER A 84 12.86 -5.44 -13.84
CA SER A 84 14.04 -6.10 -13.26
C SER A 84 13.75 -7.29 -12.34
N GLN A 85 12.52 -7.44 -11.82
CA GLN A 85 12.18 -8.56 -10.94
C GLN A 85 12.12 -9.87 -11.73
N LYS A 86 13.03 -10.80 -11.47
CA LYS A 86 13.12 -12.08 -12.20
C LYS A 86 12.29 -13.21 -11.58
N ASP A 87 11.42 -12.90 -10.63
CA ASP A 87 10.72 -13.92 -9.86
C ASP A 87 9.62 -14.60 -10.69
N SER A 88 9.67 -15.93 -10.75
CA SER A 88 8.78 -16.76 -11.57
C SER A 88 7.32 -16.70 -11.11
N VAL A 89 7.08 -16.37 -9.84
CA VAL A 89 5.75 -16.21 -9.25
C VAL A 89 4.91 -15.15 -9.98
N PHE A 90 5.57 -14.18 -10.61
CA PHE A 90 4.93 -13.04 -11.26
C PHE A 90 5.01 -13.07 -12.79
N GLU A 91 5.32 -14.22 -13.41
CA GLU A 91 5.59 -14.31 -14.85
C GLU A 91 4.49 -13.72 -15.73
N LYS A 92 3.22 -13.87 -15.32
CA LYS A 92 2.04 -13.35 -16.04
C LYS A 92 1.55 -11.98 -15.57
N SER A 93 2.19 -11.38 -14.56
CA SER A 93 1.75 -10.10 -14.01
C SER A 93 2.15 -8.95 -14.93
N PRO A 94 1.32 -7.90 -15.08
CA PRO A 94 1.73 -6.67 -15.73
C PRO A 94 3.00 -6.13 -15.09
N ARG A 95 3.94 -5.70 -15.94
CA ARG A 95 5.24 -5.17 -15.50
C ARG A 95 5.32 -3.68 -15.74
N LEU A 96 5.90 -2.98 -14.78
CA LEU A 96 6.26 -1.58 -14.91
C LEU A 96 7.76 -1.47 -15.18
N ASP A 97 8.12 -0.69 -16.19
CA ASP A 97 9.52 -0.33 -16.44
C ASP A 97 10.12 0.38 -15.22
N ASP A 98 11.35 0.00 -14.85
CA ASP A 98 12.02 0.46 -13.64
C ASP A 98 12.22 1.98 -13.61
N GLN A 99 12.55 2.60 -14.74
CA GLN A 99 12.72 4.06 -14.82
C GLN A 99 11.38 4.78 -14.67
N THR A 100 10.33 4.19 -15.23
CA THR A 100 8.96 4.67 -15.04
C THR A 100 8.53 4.55 -13.58
N ALA A 101 8.83 3.44 -12.90
CA ALA A 101 8.54 3.26 -11.48
C ALA A 101 9.27 4.30 -10.62
N ILE A 102 10.56 4.57 -10.87
CA ILE A 102 11.33 5.61 -10.18
C ILE A 102 10.69 6.99 -10.39
N LYS A 103 10.34 7.33 -11.62
CA LYS A 103 9.72 8.61 -11.95
C LYS A 103 8.39 8.81 -11.23
N GLU A 104 7.51 7.82 -11.26
CA GLU A 104 6.18 7.94 -10.63
C GLU A 104 6.28 7.92 -9.09
N ALA A 105 7.18 7.11 -8.51
CA ALA A 105 7.47 7.15 -7.08
C ALA A 105 8.03 8.53 -6.66
N GLY A 106 8.92 9.11 -7.47
CA GLY A 106 9.45 10.47 -7.27
C GLY A 106 8.35 11.52 -7.23
N ARG A 107 7.44 11.52 -8.21
CA ARG A 107 6.28 12.43 -8.24
C ARG A 107 5.40 12.30 -7.00
N ILE A 108 5.18 11.07 -6.53
CA ILE A 108 4.39 10.82 -5.32
C ILE A 108 5.11 11.36 -4.08
N MET A 109 6.41 11.12 -3.95
CA MET A 109 7.19 11.64 -2.83
C MET A 109 7.22 13.17 -2.82
N GLU A 110 7.46 13.80 -3.97
CA GLU A 110 7.40 15.25 -4.12
C GLU A 110 6.02 15.80 -3.75
N PHE A 111 4.95 15.17 -4.20
CA PHE A 111 3.60 15.56 -3.81
C PHE A 111 3.43 15.54 -2.29
N VAL A 112 3.76 14.41 -1.64
CA VAL A 112 3.58 14.23 -0.19
C VAL A 112 4.46 15.19 0.64
N LEU A 113 5.68 15.48 0.19
CA LEU A 113 6.60 16.40 0.87
C LEU A 113 6.16 17.87 0.81
N ASN A 114 5.33 18.23 -0.19
CA ASN A 114 4.84 19.59 -0.39
C ASN A 114 3.42 19.82 0.16
N LEU A 115 2.86 18.85 0.90
CA LEU A 115 1.55 18.98 1.54
C LEU A 115 1.60 19.83 2.82
#